data_AF-A0AB73KC62-F1
#
_entry.id   AF-A0AB73KC62-F1
#
_cell.length_a   1.000
_cell.length_b   1.000
_cell.length_c   1.000
_cell.angle_alpha   90.00
_cell.angle_beta   90.00
_cell.angle_gamma   90.00
#
_symmetry.space_group_name_H-M   'P 1'
#
loop_
_entity.id
_entity.type
_entity.pdbx_description
1 polymer ?
#
loop_
_entity_poly.entity_id
_entity_poly.type
_entity_poly.pdbx_seq_one_letter_code
_entity_poly.pdbx_strand_id
1 'polypeptide(L)'
;MQGYARRYVGNFVLAVFINLSVPVVLLIAVAAAGPGVDGRLSAASLGLGLLGALSVPFSAKRLARADFPRISRGEVIEDAGHHEDDAFALWSPRADDHIRQGRLARADVLEATFVSYTPDSEASFVHYVGDFDPTEVRPLIRLKLLVRGDGIDSFETTDEVRVQPLCLAAVTAGRLAVYVDPDSSTVLGVDWPRSALLSGARTCKVLGLDGRSVELTGHPDLLMEQMQISRAAGDIALVVDTVVLERLEPEVAARIAGLAERARTAAADRDRPAPPGEGPTWVVDDLPGEKGAFGRVGKGWARRGGRLARARFLEIRGTTTFQADGPVVKTMLRIRPEDGGAPFDVRRKLTVPMNYLALLHRTKEVVVRVSPNRRSYDIDWERTNLLAGVGPAVVIGPDGQQVTLTGQADPLWAVMKLLVANAVSNPSGTLDLREHRPEVAEQVLDVIRRTG
;
A
#
# COMPACT_ATOMS: atom_id res chain seq x y z
N MET A 1 -17.84 4.02 0.11
CA MET A 1 -17.52 2.86 -0.74
C MET A 1 -18.74 1.96 -0.92
N GLN A 2 -19.03 1.54 -2.15
CA GLN A 2 -20.09 0.56 -2.42
C GLN A 2 -19.60 -0.81 -1.90
N GLY A 3 -20.26 -1.37 -0.89
CA GLY A 3 -19.88 -2.69 -0.36
C GLY A 3 -19.94 -3.78 -1.45
N TYR A 4 -19.19 -4.88 -1.26
CA TYR A 4 -19.17 -6.04 -2.17
C TYR A 4 -20.56 -6.44 -2.68
N ALA A 5 -21.59 -6.35 -1.82
CA ALA A 5 -22.97 -6.62 -2.19
C ALA A 5 -23.50 -5.69 -3.30
N ARG A 6 -23.25 -4.38 -3.21
CA ARG A 6 -23.71 -3.40 -4.21
C ARG A 6 -22.94 -3.53 -5.53
N ARG A 7 -21.64 -3.84 -5.48
CA ARG A 7 -20.83 -4.09 -6.69
C ARG A 7 -21.16 -5.45 -7.33
N TYR A 8 -21.46 -6.47 -6.52
CA TYR A 8 -22.01 -7.73 -7.00
C TYR A 8 -23.36 -7.52 -7.70
N VAL A 9 -24.25 -6.70 -7.14
CA VAL A 9 -25.53 -6.35 -7.79
C VAL A 9 -25.29 -5.62 -9.13
N GLY A 10 -24.38 -4.64 -9.16
CA GLY A 10 -24.00 -3.98 -10.42
C GLY A 10 -23.41 -4.94 -11.46
N ASN A 11 -22.47 -5.79 -11.05
CA ASN A 11 -21.86 -6.81 -11.91
C ASN A 11 -22.84 -7.93 -12.28
N PHE A 12 -23.86 -8.19 -11.47
CA PHE A 12 -24.95 -9.11 -11.78
C PHE A 12 -25.84 -8.54 -12.87
N VAL A 13 -26.23 -7.27 -12.78
CA VAL A 13 -26.95 -6.57 -13.85
C VAL A 13 -26.14 -6.57 -15.14
N LEU A 14 -24.84 -6.23 -15.07
CA LEU A 14 -23.95 -6.28 -16.23
C LEU A 14 -23.83 -7.70 -16.82
N ALA A 15 -23.69 -8.73 -15.98
CA ALA A 15 -23.60 -10.12 -16.42
C ALA A 15 -24.93 -10.62 -17.02
N VAL A 16 -26.08 -10.18 -16.51
CA VAL A 16 -27.41 -10.42 -17.11
C VAL A 16 -27.41 -9.85 -18.52
N PHE A 17 -27.03 -8.59 -18.70
CA PHE A 17 -26.97 -7.98 -20.04
C PHE A 17 -26.05 -8.77 -20.98
N ILE A 18 -24.82 -9.07 -20.58
CA ILE A 18 -23.85 -9.77 -21.45
C ILE A 18 -24.35 -11.18 -21.82
N ASN A 19 -24.84 -11.96 -20.86
CA ASN A 19 -25.13 -13.39 -21.07
C ASN A 19 -26.54 -13.65 -21.63
N LEU A 20 -27.47 -12.69 -21.53
CA LEU A 20 -28.84 -12.84 -22.05
C LEU A 20 -29.10 -12.08 -23.36
N SER A 21 -28.22 -11.17 -23.78
CA SER A 21 -28.39 -10.42 -25.05
C SER A 21 -28.46 -11.35 -26.26
N VAL A 22 -27.53 -12.30 -26.39
CA VAL A 22 -27.46 -13.20 -27.56
C VAL A 22 -28.66 -14.16 -27.64
N PRO A 23 -29.08 -14.84 -26.55
CA PRO A 23 -30.28 -15.68 -26.57
C PRO A 23 -31.57 -14.91 -26.84
N VAL A 24 -31.73 -13.69 -26.30
CA VAL A 24 -32.92 -12.85 -26.51
C VAL A 24 -33.01 -12.42 -27.98
N VAL A 25 -31.90 -11.98 -28.58
CA VAL A 25 -31.85 -11.64 -30.01
C VAL A 25 -32.17 -12.85 -30.89
N LEU A 26 -31.64 -14.03 -30.55
CA LEU A 26 -31.96 -15.30 -31.24
C LEU A 26 -33.45 -15.67 -31.12
N LEU A 27 -34.05 -15.52 -29.94
CA LEU A 27 -35.48 -15.79 -29.73
C LEU A 27 -36.37 -14.81 -30.50
N ILE A 28 -36.00 -13.52 -30.54
CA ILE A 28 -36.71 -12.50 -31.34
C ILE A 28 -36.59 -12.82 -32.83
N ALA A 29 -35.40 -13.21 -33.31
CA ALA A 29 -35.19 -13.60 -34.70
C ALA A 29 -36.01 -14.85 -35.10
N VAL A 30 -36.06 -15.86 -34.22
CA VAL A 30 -36.89 -17.06 -34.41
C VAL A 30 -38.39 -16.72 -34.40
N ALA A 31 -38.83 -15.83 -33.50
CA ALA A 31 -40.22 -15.38 -33.46
C ALA A 31 -40.63 -14.54 -34.68
N ALA A 32 -39.71 -13.71 -35.20
CA ALA A 32 -39.93 -12.86 -36.36
C ALA A 32 -39.93 -13.65 -37.69
N ALA A 33 -39.27 -14.81 -37.75
CA ALA A 33 -39.20 -15.65 -38.95
C ALA A 33 -40.51 -16.40 -39.29
N GLY A 34 -41.54 -16.32 -38.43
CA GLY A 34 -42.88 -16.85 -38.71
C GLY A 34 -43.03 -18.37 -38.57
N PRO A 35 -44.25 -18.92 -38.79
CA PRO A 35 -44.58 -20.33 -38.57
C PRO A 35 -43.97 -21.23 -39.65
N GLY A 36 -42.67 -21.49 -39.53
CA GLY A 36 -41.90 -22.40 -40.39
C GLY A 36 -40.48 -22.68 -39.88
N VAL A 37 -40.12 -22.18 -38.70
CA VAL A 37 -38.78 -22.34 -38.11
C VAL A 37 -38.63 -23.75 -37.53
N ASP A 38 -37.54 -24.42 -37.88
CA ASP A 38 -37.18 -25.74 -37.34
C ASP A 38 -37.21 -25.75 -35.81
N GLY A 39 -37.98 -26.68 -35.22
CA GLY A 39 -38.08 -26.82 -33.76
C GLY A 39 -36.73 -27.05 -33.06
N ARG A 40 -35.71 -27.51 -33.80
CA ARG A 40 -34.33 -27.62 -33.34
C ARG A 40 -33.66 -26.27 -33.09
N LEU A 41 -33.93 -25.26 -33.94
CA LEU A 41 -33.42 -23.89 -33.76
C LEU A 41 -34.05 -23.21 -32.54
N SER A 42 -35.35 -23.42 -32.33
CA SER A 42 -36.07 -22.94 -31.13
C SER A 42 -35.59 -23.63 -29.84
N ALA A 43 -35.31 -24.94 -29.89
CA ALA A 43 -34.76 -25.65 -28.74
C ALA A 43 -33.32 -25.24 -28.44
N ALA A 44 -32.50 -24.98 -29.47
CA ALA A 44 -31.12 -24.52 -29.32
C ALA A 44 -31.04 -23.10 -28.71
N SER A 45 -31.93 -22.19 -29.13
CA SER A 45 -31.99 -20.83 -28.57
C SER A 45 -32.44 -20.83 -27.10
N LEU A 46 -33.42 -21.68 -26.74
CA LEU A 46 -33.82 -21.91 -25.35
C LEU A 46 -32.66 -22.50 -24.51
N GLY A 47 -31.95 -23.48 -25.04
CA GLY A 47 -30.78 -24.09 -24.38
C GLY A 47 -29.65 -23.09 -24.13
N LEU A 48 -29.33 -22.24 -25.12
CA LEU A 48 -28.37 -21.15 -24.99
C LEU A 48 -28.83 -20.09 -23.97
N GLY A 49 -30.11 -19.76 -23.94
CA GLY A 49 -30.69 -18.87 -22.94
C GLY A 49 -30.56 -19.40 -21.51
N LEU A 50 -30.80 -20.70 -21.33
CA LEU A 50 -30.70 -21.35 -20.02
C LEU A 50 -29.25 -21.44 -19.54
N LEU A 51 -28.30 -21.76 -20.44
CA LEU A 51 -26.87 -21.74 -20.14
C LEU A 51 -26.37 -20.33 -19.82
N GLY A 52 -26.81 -19.31 -20.58
CA GLY A 52 -26.51 -17.91 -20.30
C GLY A 52 -27.03 -17.46 -18.94
N ALA A 53 -28.28 -17.79 -18.59
CA ALA A 53 -28.87 -17.48 -17.29
C ALA A 53 -28.13 -18.17 -16.13
N LEU A 54 -27.72 -19.44 -16.29
CA LEU A 54 -26.95 -20.17 -15.30
C LEU A 54 -25.52 -19.65 -15.13
N SER A 55 -24.94 -19.04 -16.17
CA SER A 55 -23.59 -18.45 -16.11
C SER A 55 -23.57 -17.07 -15.45
N VAL A 56 -24.70 -16.33 -15.43
CA VAL A 56 -24.82 -14.99 -14.81
C VAL A 56 -24.25 -14.92 -13.39
N PRO A 57 -24.68 -15.76 -12.41
CA PRO A 57 -24.17 -15.67 -11.04
C PRO A 57 -22.67 -16.00 -10.95
N PHE A 58 -22.18 -16.90 -11.81
CA PHE A 58 -20.75 -17.24 -11.86
C PHE A 58 -19.92 -16.07 -12.42
N SER A 59 -20.37 -15.47 -13.53
CA SER A 59 -19.76 -14.30 -14.16
C SER A 59 -19.77 -13.09 -13.23
N ALA A 60 -20.91 -12.78 -12.61
CA ALA A 60 -21.05 -11.70 -11.64
C ALA A 60 -20.11 -11.88 -10.43
N LYS A 61 -20.01 -13.12 -9.92
CA LYS A 61 -19.09 -13.47 -8.83
C LYS A 61 -17.63 -13.39 -9.25
N ARG A 62 -17.30 -13.77 -10.49
CA ARG A 62 -15.94 -13.68 -11.04
C ARG A 62 -15.51 -12.23 -11.21
N LEU A 63 -16.38 -11.36 -11.77
CA LEU A 63 -16.11 -9.92 -11.86
C LEU A 63 -15.99 -9.29 -10.47
N ALA A 64 -16.94 -9.55 -9.56
CA ALA A 64 -16.86 -9.01 -8.19
C ALA A 64 -15.62 -9.49 -7.41
N ARG A 65 -15.10 -10.69 -7.69
CA ARG A 65 -13.83 -11.19 -7.15
C ARG A 65 -12.60 -10.53 -7.75
N ALA A 66 -12.66 -10.10 -9.01
CA ALA A 66 -11.59 -9.30 -9.61
C ALA A 66 -11.51 -7.92 -8.95
N ASP A 67 -12.66 -7.36 -8.56
CA ASP A 67 -12.75 -6.07 -7.84
C ASP A 67 -12.41 -6.15 -6.35
N PHE A 68 -12.58 -7.33 -5.73
CA PHE A 68 -12.29 -7.59 -4.32
C PHE A 68 -11.52 -8.90 -4.18
N PRO A 69 -10.18 -8.87 -4.37
CA PRO A 69 -9.37 -10.07 -4.46
C PRO A 69 -9.15 -10.70 -3.08
N ARG A 70 -10.14 -11.45 -2.59
CA ARG A 70 -10.04 -12.29 -1.38
C ARG A 70 -8.86 -13.26 -1.49
N ILE A 71 -7.96 -13.25 -0.51
CA ILE A 71 -6.82 -14.16 -0.43
C ILE A 71 -7.32 -15.52 0.07
N SER A 72 -6.84 -16.61 -0.52
CA SER A 72 -7.20 -17.97 -0.11
C SER A 72 -5.98 -18.81 0.27
N ARG A 73 -6.17 -19.79 1.16
CA ARG A 73 -5.10 -20.72 1.57
C ARG A 73 -4.55 -21.58 0.42
N GLY A 74 -5.23 -21.65 -0.72
CA GLY A 74 -4.73 -22.32 -1.92
C GLY A 74 -3.75 -21.48 -2.75
N GLU A 75 -3.53 -20.22 -2.38
CA GLU A 75 -2.58 -19.30 -3.02
C GLU A 75 -1.26 -19.20 -2.23
N VAL A 76 -1.06 -20.10 -1.27
CA VAL A 76 0.18 -20.25 -0.50
C VAL A 76 1.29 -20.68 -1.44
N ILE A 77 2.46 -20.06 -1.29
CA ILE A 77 3.64 -20.39 -2.08
C ILE A 77 4.51 -21.32 -1.24
N GLU A 78 4.76 -22.52 -1.76
CA GLU A 78 5.61 -23.52 -1.09
C GLU A 78 7.10 -23.21 -1.26
N ASP A 79 7.48 -22.49 -2.34
CA ASP A 79 8.85 -22.16 -2.72
C ASP A 79 9.05 -20.64 -2.88
N ALA A 80 8.65 -19.88 -1.87
CA ALA A 80 9.05 -18.48 -1.78
C ALA A 80 10.46 -18.52 -1.20
N GLY A 81 11.49 -18.41 -2.05
CA GLY A 81 12.89 -18.32 -1.62
C GLY A 81 13.03 -17.48 -0.35
N HIS A 82 13.83 -17.92 0.61
CA HIS A 82 13.79 -17.45 1.99
C HIS A 82 13.84 -15.92 2.10
N HIS A 83 12.70 -15.28 2.37
CA HIS A 83 12.64 -13.87 2.75
C HIS A 83 12.74 -13.80 4.27
N GLU A 84 13.78 -13.14 4.77
CA GLU A 84 13.90 -12.80 6.19
C GLU A 84 12.62 -12.11 6.67
N ASP A 85 12.23 -12.31 7.94
CA ASP A 85 10.98 -11.76 8.49
C ASP A 85 10.87 -10.24 8.37
N ASP A 86 12.01 -9.54 8.32
CA ASP A 86 12.09 -8.09 8.22
C ASP A 86 12.36 -7.57 6.80
N ALA A 87 12.62 -8.46 5.84
CA ALA A 87 12.89 -8.07 4.45
C ALA A 87 11.66 -7.41 3.80
N PHE A 88 11.87 -6.30 3.10
CA PHE A 88 10.83 -5.63 2.35
C PHE A 88 11.35 -5.10 1.01
N ALA A 89 10.84 -5.66 -0.08
CA ALA A 89 11.16 -5.25 -1.43
C ALA A 89 10.12 -4.28 -1.98
N LEU A 90 10.51 -3.03 -2.24
CA LEU A 90 9.69 -2.10 -3.00
C LEU A 90 10.29 -1.90 -4.39
N TRP A 91 9.56 -2.33 -5.41
CA TRP A 91 9.89 -1.96 -6.78
C TRP A 91 9.34 -0.56 -7.05
N SER A 92 10.20 0.44 -6.87
CA SER A 92 9.94 1.79 -7.35
C SER A 92 9.98 1.81 -8.88
N PRO A 93 9.31 2.78 -9.52
CA PRO A 93 9.47 3.05 -10.95
C PRO A 93 10.94 3.33 -11.32
N ARG A 94 11.29 3.39 -12.60
CA ARG A 94 12.59 3.91 -13.02
C ARG A 94 12.68 5.40 -12.75
N ALA A 95 13.91 5.90 -12.62
CA ALA A 95 14.14 7.34 -12.54
C ALA A 95 14.00 7.97 -13.93
N ASP A 96 13.63 9.24 -13.98
CA ASP A 96 13.51 9.97 -15.23
C ASP A 96 14.92 10.37 -15.68
N ASP A 97 15.36 9.90 -16.84
CA ASP A 97 16.70 10.18 -17.34
C ASP A 97 16.88 11.66 -17.69
N HIS A 98 15.80 12.40 -17.96
CA HIS A 98 15.88 13.82 -18.30
C HIS A 98 16.37 14.68 -17.12
N ILE A 99 15.99 14.34 -15.89
CA ILE A 99 16.36 15.13 -14.70
C ILE A 99 17.77 14.79 -14.18
N ARG A 100 18.36 13.69 -14.64
CA ARG A 100 19.67 13.18 -14.15
C ARG A 100 20.88 13.97 -14.64
N GLN A 101 20.69 15.04 -15.42
CA GLN A 101 21.77 15.89 -15.90
C GLN A 101 22.35 16.79 -14.77
N GLY A 102 21.60 17.03 -13.70
CA GLY A 102 22.03 17.87 -12.58
C GLY A 102 22.95 17.19 -11.55
N ARG A 103 23.28 17.95 -10.50
CA ARG A 103 23.94 17.46 -9.28
C ARG A 103 22.89 16.84 -8.35
N LEU A 104 23.22 15.68 -7.79
CA LEU A 104 22.33 14.99 -6.84
C LEU A 104 22.43 15.70 -5.48
N ALA A 105 21.29 16.13 -4.95
CA ALA A 105 21.16 16.79 -3.65
C ALA A 105 20.04 16.15 -2.82
N ARG A 106 20.06 16.40 -1.52
CA ARG A 106 18.98 16.05 -0.60
C ARG A 106 18.03 17.24 -0.49
N ALA A 107 16.74 16.98 -0.43
CA ALA A 107 15.74 17.97 -0.07
C ALA A 107 14.92 17.48 1.12
N ASP A 108 14.76 18.33 2.12
CA ASP A 108 13.83 18.10 3.22
C ASP A 108 12.48 18.77 2.87
N VAL A 109 11.37 18.08 3.11
CA VAL A 109 10.03 18.63 2.88
C VAL A 109 9.64 19.47 4.08
N LEU A 110 9.46 20.77 3.87
CA LEU A 110 8.99 21.71 4.88
C LEU A 110 7.46 21.75 4.96
N GLU A 111 6.79 21.66 3.81
CA GLU A 111 5.34 21.63 3.69
C GLU A 111 4.95 20.74 2.51
N ALA A 112 3.87 19.97 2.66
CA ALA A 112 3.24 19.28 1.55
C ALA A 112 1.73 19.42 1.63
N THR A 113 1.15 19.97 0.58
CA THR A 113 -0.29 20.27 0.50
C THR A 113 -0.87 19.55 -0.71
N PHE A 114 -1.91 18.76 -0.47
CA PHE A 114 -2.65 18.09 -1.54
C PHE A 114 -3.34 19.13 -2.43
N VAL A 115 -3.08 19.07 -3.74
CA VAL A 115 -3.67 20.02 -4.70
C VAL A 115 -4.87 19.39 -5.38
N SER A 116 -4.65 18.23 -6.02
CA SER A 116 -5.71 17.54 -6.74
C SER A 116 -5.40 16.07 -6.96
N TYR A 117 -6.47 15.33 -7.17
CA TYR A 117 -6.48 13.97 -7.65
C TYR A 117 -7.73 13.81 -8.51
N THR A 118 -7.55 13.70 -9.82
CA THR A 118 -8.65 13.42 -10.74
C THR A 118 -8.34 12.11 -11.42
N PRO A 119 -9.01 10.99 -11.05
CA PRO A 119 -9.09 9.87 -11.96
C PRO A 119 -10.00 10.37 -13.08
N ASP A 120 -9.42 10.79 -14.21
CA ASP A 120 -10.09 11.46 -15.34
C ASP A 120 -11.18 10.62 -16.04
N SER A 121 -11.63 9.52 -15.46
CA SER A 121 -12.59 8.61 -16.10
C SER A 121 -13.61 8.05 -15.13
N GLU A 122 -14.87 8.01 -15.55
CA GLU A 122 -15.92 7.14 -15.00
C GLU A 122 -15.54 5.63 -15.07
N ALA A 123 -14.42 5.29 -15.71
CA ALA A 123 -13.93 3.93 -15.80
C ALA A 123 -13.44 3.44 -14.42
N SER A 124 -13.86 2.22 -14.06
CA SER A 124 -13.41 1.55 -12.84
C SER A 124 -11.91 1.19 -12.86
N PHE A 125 -11.25 1.29 -14.02
CA PHE A 125 -9.86 0.92 -14.25
C PHE A 125 -9.19 1.88 -15.22
N VAL A 126 -7.97 2.29 -14.90
CA VAL A 126 -7.07 3.01 -15.83
C VAL A 126 -5.87 2.11 -16.10
N HIS A 127 -5.56 1.90 -17.37
CA HIS A 127 -4.37 1.18 -17.82
C HIS A 127 -3.41 2.16 -18.48
N TYR A 128 -2.13 2.08 -18.13
CA TYR A 128 -1.08 2.96 -18.62
C TYR A 128 0.18 2.15 -18.93
N VAL A 129 1.11 2.65 -19.74
CA VAL A 129 2.27 1.91 -20.22
C VAL A 129 3.57 2.55 -19.74
N GLY A 130 4.22 1.91 -18.78
CA GLY A 130 5.53 2.33 -18.26
C GLY A 130 5.45 3.34 -17.11
N ASP A 131 6.62 3.74 -16.63
CA ASP A 131 6.82 4.47 -15.35
C ASP A 131 6.55 5.99 -15.45
N PHE A 132 6.41 6.51 -16.66
CA PHE A 132 6.28 7.94 -16.97
C PHE A 132 5.09 8.25 -17.89
N ASP A 133 4.20 7.30 -18.08
CA ASP A 133 3.01 7.51 -18.90
C ASP A 133 2.20 8.71 -18.36
N PRO A 134 1.85 9.71 -19.19
CA PRO A 134 1.05 10.85 -18.77
C PRO A 134 -0.36 10.47 -18.32
N THR A 135 -0.85 9.28 -18.71
CA THR A 135 -2.13 8.73 -18.29
C THR A 135 -2.07 7.99 -16.94
N GLU A 136 -0.87 7.79 -16.37
CA GLU A 136 -0.76 7.26 -15.02
C GLU A 136 -1.41 8.23 -14.03
N VAL A 137 -2.32 7.70 -13.20
CA VAL A 137 -2.98 8.48 -12.17
C VAL A 137 -1.99 8.77 -11.04
N ARG A 138 -1.62 10.06 -10.90
CA ARG A 138 -0.69 10.56 -9.87
C ARG A 138 -1.32 11.76 -9.15
N PRO A 139 -1.32 11.80 -7.81
CA PRO A 139 -1.75 12.99 -7.08
C PRO A 139 -0.79 14.15 -7.37
N LEU A 140 -1.37 15.34 -7.52
CA LEU A 140 -0.63 16.58 -7.60
C LEU A 140 -0.47 17.14 -6.18
N ILE A 141 0.77 17.35 -5.76
CA ILE A 141 1.10 17.81 -4.42
C ILE A 141 1.98 19.05 -4.54
N ARG A 142 1.62 20.12 -3.85
CA ARG A 142 2.46 21.30 -3.71
C ARG A 142 3.46 21.04 -2.59
N LEU A 143 4.75 21.14 -2.91
CA LEU A 143 5.85 20.87 -1.99
C LEU A 143 6.66 22.14 -1.76
N LYS A 144 6.84 22.50 -0.49
CA LYS A 144 7.88 23.44 -0.07
C LYS A 144 9.08 22.64 0.41
N LEU A 145 10.24 22.87 -0.21
CA LEU A 145 11.45 22.09 0.00
C LEU A 145 12.60 22.97 0.50
N LEU A 146 13.41 22.42 1.39
CA LEU A 146 14.74 22.94 1.74
C LEU A 146 15.79 22.03 1.13
N VAL A 147 16.49 22.53 0.10
CA VAL A 147 17.49 21.77 -0.65
C VAL A 147 18.86 21.99 -0.05
N ARG A 148 19.62 20.90 0.12
CA ARG A 148 20.99 20.89 0.64
C ARG A 148 21.80 19.79 -0.05
N GLY A 149 23.06 20.06 -0.36
CA GLY A 149 23.93 19.06 -0.98
C GLY A 149 25.40 19.44 -0.90
N ASP A 150 26.25 18.48 -1.21
CA ASP A 150 27.69 18.74 -1.28
C ASP A 150 27.99 19.73 -2.43
N GLY A 151 28.67 20.82 -2.10
CA GLY A 151 28.94 21.92 -3.03
C GLY A 151 27.69 22.64 -3.56
N ILE A 152 26.57 22.60 -2.82
CA ILE A 152 25.33 23.33 -3.13
C ILE A 152 24.94 24.14 -1.89
N ASP A 153 24.87 25.47 -2.03
CA ASP A 153 24.36 26.34 -0.98
C ASP A 153 22.89 26.01 -0.69
N SER A 154 22.49 26.05 0.58
CA SER A 154 21.11 25.69 0.94
C SER A 154 20.12 26.75 0.45
N PHE A 155 19.04 26.33 -0.18
CA PHE A 155 17.96 27.22 -0.62
C PHE A 155 16.58 26.58 -0.45
N GLU A 156 15.55 27.42 -0.33
CA GLU A 156 14.16 26.98 -0.33
C GLU A 156 13.54 27.11 -1.73
N THR A 157 12.66 26.18 -2.08
CA THR A 157 11.86 26.25 -3.30
C THR A 157 10.45 25.73 -3.05
N THR A 158 9.50 26.12 -3.89
CA THR A 158 8.11 25.64 -3.83
C THR A 158 7.61 25.35 -5.24
N ASP A 159 7.09 24.14 -5.44
CA ASP A 159 6.55 23.72 -6.74
C ASP A 159 5.46 22.66 -6.59
N GLU A 160 4.66 22.45 -7.64
CA GLU A 160 3.66 21.41 -7.73
C GLU A 160 4.20 20.20 -8.48
N VAL A 161 4.22 19.05 -7.82
CA VAL A 161 4.83 17.83 -8.36
C VAL A 161 3.81 16.70 -8.41
N ARG A 162 3.78 15.98 -9.53
CA ARG A 162 3.05 14.72 -9.64
C ARG A 162 3.86 13.61 -8.98
N VAL A 163 3.29 13.00 -7.94
CA VAL A 163 4.00 12.00 -7.13
C VAL A 163 3.61 10.60 -7.56
N GLN A 164 4.60 9.76 -7.88
CA GLN A 164 4.35 8.36 -8.18
C GLN A 164 3.76 7.66 -6.94
N PRO A 165 2.66 6.89 -7.05
CA PRO A 165 1.96 6.35 -5.88
C PRO A 165 2.85 5.51 -4.95
N LEU A 166 3.73 4.68 -5.51
CA LEU A 166 4.66 3.85 -4.74
C LEU A 166 5.76 4.63 -4.02
N CYS A 167 5.94 5.90 -4.37
CA CYS A 167 6.96 6.79 -3.80
C CYS A 167 6.35 7.86 -2.88
N LEU A 168 5.02 7.82 -2.64
CA LEU A 168 4.32 8.78 -1.78
C LEU A 168 4.90 8.86 -0.37
N ALA A 169 5.38 7.73 0.17
CA ALA A 169 6.02 7.69 1.48
C ALA A 169 7.26 8.59 1.59
N ALA A 170 7.89 8.98 0.48
CA ALA A 170 9.02 9.90 0.53
C ALA A 170 8.62 11.34 0.84
N VAL A 171 7.43 11.76 0.40
CA VAL A 171 6.87 13.07 0.72
C VAL A 171 6.59 13.18 2.22
N THR A 172 5.93 12.19 2.79
CA THR A 172 5.51 12.17 4.21
C THR A 172 6.64 11.84 5.17
N ALA A 173 7.66 11.09 4.73
CA ALA A 173 8.91 10.93 5.49
C ALA A 173 9.76 12.20 5.46
N GLY A 174 9.42 13.16 4.58
CA GLY A 174 10.05 14.46 4.47
C GLY A 174 11.47 14.44 3.91
N ARG A 175 11.87 13.37 3.21
CA ARG A 175 13.24 13.19 2.70
C ARG A 175 13.21 12.80 1.23
N LEU A 176 13.65 13.71 0.37
CA LEU A 176 13.68 13.54 -1.08
C LEU A 176 15.11 13.60 -1.63
N ALA A 177 15.34 12.85 -2.69
CA ALA A 177 16.51 12.98 -3.55
C ALA A 177 16.11 13.84 -4.76
N VAL A 178 16.81 14.95 -4.97
CA VAL A 178 16.52 15.88 -6.05
C VAL A 178 17.75 16.10 -6.92
N TYR A 179 17.52 16.47 -8.17
CA TYR A 179 18.57 16.96 -9.05
C TYR A 179 18.50 18.48 -9.13
N VAL A 180 19.65 19.12 -8.94
CA VAL A 180 19.80 20.57 -8.95
C VAL A 180 20.66 20.97 -10.13
N ASP A 181 20.24 22.02 -10.82
CA ASP A 181 21.04 22.68 -11.85
C ASP A 181 22.29 23.29 -11.19
N PRO A 182 23.51 22.90 -11.63
CA PRO A 182 24.75 23.42 -11.05
C PRO A 182 24.91 24.94 -11.19
N ASP A 183 24.28 25.57 -12.20
CA ASP A 183 24.50 26.98 -12.51
C ASP A 183 23.42 27.89 -11.93
N SER A 184 22.20 27.38 -11.74
CA SER A 184 21.04 28.20 -11.37
C SER A 184 20.48 27.92 -9.96
N SER A 185 20.99 26.91 -9.24
CA SER A 185 20.43 26.47 -7.95
C SER A 185 18.91 26.22 -8.03
N THR A 186 18.46 25.67 -9.16
CA THR A 186 17.06 25.30 -9.37
C THR A 186 16.91 23.79 -9.32
N VAL A 187 15.76 23.32 -8.80
CA VAL A 187 15.44 21.89 -8.81
C VAL A 187 14.97 21.51 -10.21
N LEU A 188 15.72 20.62 -10.86
CA LEU A 188 15.37 20.04 -12.17
C LEU A 188 14.31 18.95 -12.04
N GLY A 189 14.24 18.27 -10.89
CA GLY A 189 13.23 17.27 -10.60
C GLY A 189 13.55 16.40 -9.39
N VAL A 190 12.56 15.60 -8.99
CA VAL A 190 12.66 14.64 -7.88
C VAL A 190 12.98 13.25 -8.43
N ASP A 191 14.05 12.63 -7.92
CA ASP A 191 14.34 11.22 -8.16
C ASP A 191 13.52 10.36 -7.19
N TRP A 192 12.31 9.99 -7.61
CA TRP A 192 11.38 9.22 -6.78
C TRP A 192 11.94 7.88 -6.28
N PRO A 193 12.64 7.08 -7.12
CA PRO A 193 13.27 5.84 -6.65
C PRO A 193 14.30 6.03 -5.55
N ARG A 194 15.18 7.04 -5.68
CA ARG A 194 16.17 7.36 -4.64
C ARG A 194 15.50 7.96 -3.40
N SER A 195 14.44 8.76 -3.58
CA SER A 195 13.62 9.29 -2.48
C SER A 195 12.94 8.18 -1.67
N ALA A 196 12.50 7.10 -2.34
CA ALA A 196 11.94 5.92 -1.65
C ALA A 196 12.96 5.22 -0.74
N LEU A 197 14.26 5.22 -1.10
CA LEU A 197 15.34 4.72 -0.24
C LEU A 197 15.61 5.66 0.94
N LEU A 198 15.72 6.97 0.70
CA LEU A 198 15.96 7.97 1.76
C LEU A 198 14.84 8.01 2.81
N SER A 199 13.61 7.79 2.38
CA SER A 199 12.45 7.75 3.26
C SER A 199 12.37 6.53 4.16
N GLY A 200 13.13 5.46 3.86
CA GLY A 200 12.97 4.15 4.50
C GLY A 200 11.72 3.39 4.06
N ALA A 201 10.96 3.91 3.09
CA ALA A 201 9.89 3.15 2.45
C ALA A 201 10.48 1.90 1.78
N ARG A 202 11.60 2.05 1.06
CA ARG A 202 12.40 0.96 0.49
C ARG A 202 13.64 0.72 1.37
N THR A 203 13.92 -0.53 1.70
CA THR A 203 15.14 -0.89 2.43
C THR A 203 16.38 -0.87 1.53
N CYS A 204 17.53 -0.66 2.14
CA CYS A 204 18.84 -0.71 1.51
C CYS A 204 19.80 -1.45 2.43
N LYS A 205 20.24 -2.63 2.01
CA LYS A 205 21.22 -3.45 2.72
C LYS A 205 22.50 -3.54 1.89
N VAL A 206 23.63 -3.76 2.55
CA VAL A 206 24.91 -4.10 1.92
C VAL A 206 25.31 -5.48 2.41
N LEU A 207 25.45 -6.43 1.47
CA LEU A 207 25.99 -7.74 1.75
C LEU A 207 27.51 -7.70 1.54
N GLY A 208 28.24 -7.79 2.65
CA GLY A 208 29.69 -7.81 2.70
C GLY A 208 30.31 -9.08 2.10
N LEU A 209 31.59 -9.01 1.76
CA LEU A 209 32.38 -10.18 1.31
C LEU A 209 32.55 -11.25 2.41
N ASP A 210 32.30 -10.88 3.68
CA ASP A 210 32.27 -11.79 4.82
C ASP A 210 30.91 -12.49 4.99
N GLY A 211 29.97 -12.27 4.07
CA GLY A 211 28.61 -12.79 4.11
C GLY A 211 27.67 -12.07 5.09
N ARG A 212 28.13 -11.00 5.77
CA ARG A 212 27.27 -10.26 6.70
C ARG A 212 26.52 -9.15 5.98
N SER A 213 25.25 -8.99 6.33
CA SER A 213 24.42 -7.89 5.84
C SER A 213 24.43 -6.72 6.83
N VAL A 214 24.63 -5.51 6.32
CA VAL A 214 24.50 -4.25 7.08
C VAL A 214 23.39 -3.41 6.47
N GLU A 215 22.48 -2.92 7.30
CA GLU A 215 21.38 -2.06 6.88
C GLU A 215 21.81 -0.59 6.81
N LEU A 216 21.69 0.03 5.64
CA LEU A 216 21.90 1.47 5.44
C LEU A 216 20.61 2.28 5.65
N THR A 217 19.45 1.61 5.68
CA THR A 217 18.17 2.26 5.95
C THR A 217 18.17 2.96 7.30
N GLY A 218 17.71 4.22 7.31
CA GLY A 218 17.75 5.10 8.49
C GLY A 218 19.03 5.94 8.60
N HIS A 219 19.96 5.83 7.65
CA HIS A 219 21.16 6.68 7.59
C HIS A 219 21.13 7.53 6.30
N PRO A 220 20.39 8.64 6.27
CA PRO A 220 20.15 9.40 5.03
C PRO A 220 21.44 9.93 4.39
N ASP A 221 22.42 10.36 5.18
CA ASP A 221 23.67 10.89 4.65
C ASP A 221 24.55 9.78 4.04
N LEU A 222 24.59 8.60 4.67
CA LEU A 222 25.28 7.43 4.12
C LEU A 222 24.57 6.93 2.85
N LEU A 223 23.24 7.02 2.78
CA LEU A 223 22.47 6.72 1.57
C LEU A 223 22.75 7.71 0.45
N MET A 224 22.88 9.02 0.75
CA MET A 224 23.27 10.01 -0.26
C MET A 224 24.66 9.71 -0.84
N GLU A 225 25.63 9.39 0.03
CA GLU A 225 26.98 9.02 -0.40
C GLU A 225 26.97 7.70 -1.21
N GLN A 226 26.17 6.71 -0.79
CA GLN A 226 25.95 5.47 -1.54
C GLN A 226 25.41 5.75 -2.95
N MET A 227 24.43 6.64 -3.08
CA MET A 227 23.82 7.00 -4.36
C MET A 227 24.80 7.71 -5.28
N GLN A 228 25.67 8.56 -4.74
CA GLN A 228 26.75 9.22 -5.49
C GLN A 228 27.79 8.22 -5.99
N ILE A 229 28.24 7.29 -5.14
CA ILE A 229 29.15 6.20 -5.54
C ILE A 229 28.51 5.34 -6.63
N SER A 230 27.26 4.95 -6.43
CA SER A 230 26.48 4.16 -7.39
C SER A 230 26.38 4.83 -8.75
N ARG A 231 26.07 6.13 -8.78
CA ARG A 231 26.00 6.92 -10.02
C ARG A 231 27.35 6.97 -10.72
N ALA A 232 28.43 7.24 -10.00
CA ALA A 232 29.78 7.31 -10.56
C ALA A 232 30.24 5.97 -11.16
N ALA A 233 29.71 4.85 -10.65
CA ALA A 233 29.97 3.50 -11.13
C ALA A 233 29.03 3.03 -12.25
N GLY A 234 28.18 3.91 -12.81
CA GLY A 234 27.24 3.55 -13.88
C GLY A 234 25.91 2.94 -13.41
N ASP A 235 25.44 3.35 -12.22
CA ASP A 235 24.26 2.83 -11.50
C ASP A 235 24.40 1.36 -11.05
N ILE A 236 24.54 1.17 -9.74
CA ILE A 236 24.59 -0.15 -9.11
C ILE A 236 23.17 -0.68 -8.91
N ALA A 237 22.88 -1.86 -9.46
CA ALA A 237 21.61 -2.54 -9.28
C ALA A 237 21.49 -3.15 -7.87
N LEU A 238 20.35 -2.95 -7.23
CA LEU A 238 19.97 -3.66 -6.01
C LEU A 238 19.39 -5.04 -6.37
N VAL A 239 19.89 -6.08 -5.71
CA VAL A 239 19.26 -7.40 -5.71
C VAL A 239 18.19 -7.37 -4.63
N VAL A 240 16.93 -7.21 -5.03
CA VAL A 240 15.79 -6.96 -4.12
C VAL A 240 15.95 -5.60 -3.42
N ASP A 241 16.60 -5.57 -2.27
CA ASP A 241 16.93 -4.41 -1.46
C ASP A 241 18.42 -4.32 -1.10
N THR A 242 19.24 -5.22 -1.65
CA THR A 242 20.62 -5.44 -1.20
C THR A 242 21.64 -5.12 -2.30
N VAL A 243 22.67 -4.34 -1.95
CA VAL A 243 23.91 -4.18 -2.71
C VAL A 243 24.83 -5.36 -2.38
N VAL A 244 25.17 -6.18 -3.38
CA VAL A 244 26.05 -7.34 -3.20
C VAL A 244 27.47 -6.96 -3.60
N LEU A 245 28.39 -6.83 -2.63
CA LEU A 245 29.75 -6.34 -2.90
C LEU A 245 30.54 -7.23 -3.86
N GLU A 246 30.32 -8.54 -3.83
CA GLU A 246 30.98 -9.51 -4.73
C GLU A 246 30.69 -9.26 -6.22
N ARG A 247 29.62 -8.52 -6.54
CA ARG A 247 29.22 -8.21 -7.92
C ARG A 247 29.75 -6.87 -8.42
N LEU A 248 30.53 -6.17 -7.62
CA LEU A 248 31.03 -4.83 -7.93
C LEU A 248 32.52 -4.85 -8.26
N GLU A 249 32.98 -3.85 -9.00
CA GLU A 249 34.41 -3.60 -9.17
C GLU A 249 35.10 -3.38 -7.81
N PRO A 250 36.35 -3.86 -7.62
CA PRO A 250 37.01 -3.84 -6.32
C PRO A 250 37.07 -2.47 -5.64
N GLU A 251 37.32 -1.41 -6.40
CA GLU A 251 37.38 -0.03 -5.86
C GLU A 251 35.99 0.46 -5.39
N VAL A 252 34.95 0.15 -6.16
CA VAL A 252 33.56 0.49 -5.81
C VAL A 252 33.13 -0.30 -4.58
N ALA A 253 33.44 -1.60 -4.55
CA ALA A 253 33.15 -2.48 -3.43
C ALA A 253 33.81 -1.97 -2.14
N ALA A 254 35.07 -1.53 -2.20
CA ALA A 254 35.79 -0.97 -1.05
C ALA A 254 35.12 0.32 -0.52
N ARG A 255 34.69 1.22 -1.41
CA ARG A 255 33.98 2.45 -1.01
C ARG A 255 32.64 2.16 -0.34
N ILE A 256 31.84 1.24 -0.89
CA ILE A 256 30.56 0.83 -0.29
C ILE A 256 30.79 0.07 1.03
N ALA A 257 31.82 -0.76 1.15
CA ALA A 257 32.17 -1.43 2.40
C ALA A 257 32.50 -0.41 3.51
N GLY A 258 33.19 0.69 3.17
CA GLY A 258 33.46 1.79 4.10
C GLY A 258 32.19 2.48 4.62
N LEU A 259 31.14 2.57 3.81
CA LEU A 259 29.82 3.04 4.26
C LEU A 259 29.19 2.05 5.25
N ALA A 260 29.23 0.76 4.94
CA ALA A 260 28.68 -0.29 5.79
C ALA A 260 29.39 -0.38 7.15
N GLU A 261 30.71 -0.17 7.23
CA GLU A 261 31.41 -0.08 8.51
C GLU A 261 30.95 1.12 9.34
N ARG A 262 30.84 2.31 8.72
CA ARG A 262 30.31 3.50 9.41
C ARG A 262 28.90 3.27 9.93
N ALA A 263 28.03 2.67 9.12
CA ALA A 263 26.65 2.36 9.49
C ALA A 263 26.56 1.42 10.72
N ARG A 264 27.46 0.43 10.83
CA ARG A 264 27.50 -0.49 11.99
C ARG A 264 27.76 0.23 13.33
N THR A 265 28.55 1.28 13.29
CA THR A 265 28.92 2.06 14.49
C THR A 265 28.01 3.24 14.76
N ALA A 266 27.26 3.70 13.76
CA ALA A 266 26.39 4.85 13.87
C ALA A 266 25.06 4.46 14.54
N ALA A 267 24.58 5.30 15.45
CA ALA A 267 23.19 5.20 15.89
C ALA A 267 22.30 5.47 14.67
N ALA A 268 21.39 4.54 14.37
CA ALA A 268 20.46 4.73 13.27
C ALA A 268 19.52 5.88 13.62
N ASP A 269 19.35 6.83 12.70
CA ASP A 269 18.40 7.93 12.84
C ASP A 269 16.99 7.46 12.45
N ARG A 270 16.62 6.25 12.92
CA ARG A 270 15.35 5.57 12.65
C ARG A 270 14.21 6.22 13.43
N ASP A 271 14.50 6.76 14.62
CA ASP A 271 13.49 7.27 15.56
C ASP A 271 13.28 8.79 15.51
N ARG A 272 13.98 9.52 14.62
CA ARG A 272 13.79 10.98 14.50
C ARG A 272 13.12 11.37 13.19
N PRO A 273 11.80 11.61 13.21
CA PRO A 273 11.18 12.61 12.37
C PRO A 273 10.68 13.78 13.21
N ALA A 274 11.32 14.95 13.08
CA ALA A 274 10.80 16.32 13.34
C ALA A 274 11.96 17.35 13.38
N PRO A 275 11.75 18.67 13.12
CA PRO A 275 10.89 19.40 12.16
C PRO A 275 11.73 20.36 11.27
N PRO A 276 11.18 21.11 10.25
CA PRO A 276 10.36 22.31 10.46
C PRO A 276 9.00 22.24 9.72
N GLY A 277 7.83 22.53 10.29
CA GLY A 277 7.44 22.98 11.63
C GLY A 277 6.17 22.24 12.10
N GLU A 278 6.11 21.95 13.40
CA GLU A 278 5.19 21.04 14.09
C GLU A 278 3.75 20.99 13.54
N GLY A 279 3.43 19.88 12.87
CA GLY A 279 2.12 19.65 12.32
C GLY A 279 2.23 18.46 11.38
N PRO A 280 1.23 17.58 11.36
CA PRO A 280 1.43 16.37 10.63
C PRO A 280 1.20 16.70 9.15
N THR A 281 2.15 16.30 8.30
CA THR A 281 2.17 16.58 6.86
C THR A 281 0.98 15.87 6.19
N TRP A 282 -0.23 16.42 6.34
CA TRP A 282 -1.51 15.73 6.12
C TRP A 282 -1.99 15.79 4.68
N VAL A 283 -1.07 15.54 3.74
CA VAL A 283 -1.50 15.03 2.45
C VAL A 283 -2.21 13.68 2.63
N VAL A 284 -1.83 12.89 3.63
CA VAL A 284 -2.32 11.52 3.84
C VAL A 284 -3.84 11.43 4.01
N ASP A 285 -4.43 12.37 4.74
CA ASP A 285 -5.86 12.36 5.03
C ASP A 285 -6.72 12.77 3.83
N ASP A 286 -6.12 13.52 2.90
CA ASP A 286 -6.73 13.94 1.63
C ASP A 286 -6.43 12.96 0.49
N LEU A 287 -5.46 12.06 0.66
CA LEU A 287 -5.16 11.03 -0.32
C LEU A 287 -6.29 9.97 -0.39
N PRO A 288 -6.56 9.43 -1.59
CA PRO A 288 -7.55 8.37 -1.76
C PRO A 288 -7.30 7.14 -0.88
N GLY A 289 -8.38 6.66 -0.24
CA GLY A 289 -8.37 5.44 0.57
C GLY A 289 -9.44 5.44 1.67
N GLU A 290 -9.60 4.29 2.34
CA GLU A 290 -10.40 4.22 3.57
C GLU A 290 -9.75 5.07 4.67
N LYS A 291 -10.52 5.82 5.45
CA LYS A 291 -9.98 6.53 6.61
C LYS A 291 -9.55 5.53 7.69
N GLY A 292 -8.56 5.90 8.50
CA GLY A 292 -8.20 5.12 9.68
C GLY A 292 -9.38 5.00 10.65
N ALA A 293 -9.76 3.77 11.00
CA ALA A 293 -10.80 3.50 11.99
C ALA A 293 -10.55 2.20 12.75
N PHE A 294 -11.15 2.08 13.94
CA PHE A 294 -11.19 0.82 14.70
C PHE A 294 -11.98 -0.28 13.96
N GLY A 295 -12.69 0.11 12.91
CA GLY A 295 -13.23 -0.69 11.83
C GLY A 295 -14.61 -1.27 12.09
N ARG A 296 -15.30 -1.62 11.01
CA ARG A 296 -16.60 -2.30 11.11
C ARG A 296 -16.47 -3.76 11.52
N VAL A 297 -17.42 -4.25 12.32
CA VAL A 297 -17.49 -5.67 12.73
C VAL A 297 -18.85 -6.26 12.39
N GLY A 298 -18.86 -7.19 11.43
CA GLY A 298 -20.07 -7.95 11.13
C GLY A 298 -20.37 -8.93 12.26
N LYS A 299 -21.48 -8.74 13.00
CA LYS A 299 -21.88 -9.58 14.14
C LYS A 299 -21.87 -11.09 13.80
N GLY A 300 -22.40 -11.46 12.63
CA GLY A 300 -22.40 -12.86 12.18
C GLY A 300 -21.01 -13.40 11.83
N TRP A 301 -20.09 -12.56 11.35
CA TRP A 301 -18.71 -12.95 11.09
C TRP A 301 -17.96 -13.21 12.40
N ALA A 302 -18.02 -12.27 13.34
CA ALA A 302 -17.38 -12.40 14.65
C ALA A 302 -17.94 -13.61 15.43
N ARG A 303 -19.26 -13.73 15.55
CA ARG A 303 -19.91 -14.83 16.29
C ARG A 303 -19.63 -16.23 15.73
N ARG A 304 -19.37 -16.35 14.42
CA ARG A 304 -19.00 -17.62 13.78
C ARG A 304 -17.50 -17.93 13.91
N GLY A 305 -16.73 -17.12 14.64
CA GLY A 305 -15.29 -17.33 14.84
C GLY A 305 -14.40 -16.61 13.82
N GLY A 306 -14.92 -15.58 13.14
CA GLY A 306 -14.11 -14.65 12.36
C GLY A 306 -13.16 -13.86 13.28
N ARG A 307 -11.92 -13.68 12.85
CA ARG A 307 -10.81 -13.16 13.66
C ARG A 307 -9.95 -12.18 12.87
N LEU A 308 -9.16 -11.37 13.56
CA LEU A 308 -8.11 -10.55 12.93
C LEU A 308 -6.77 -11.29 13.01
N ALA A 309 -5.98 -11.19 11.95
CA ALA A 309 -4.59 -11.62 11.90
C ALA A 309 -3.70 -10.44 11.47
N ARG A 310 -2.43 -10.46 11.91
CA ARG A 310 -1.42 -9.55 11.36
C ARG A 310 -0.84 -10.18 10.10
N ALA A 311 -0.62 -9.36 9.10
CA ALA A 311 0.22 -9.73 7.97
C ALA A 311 1.20 -8.62 7.67
N ARG A 312 2.26 -8.95 6.94
CA ARG A 312 3.29 -7.99 6.54
C ARG A 312 3.51 -8.08 5.04
N PHE A 313 3.63 -6.93 4.38
CA PHE A 313 4.18 -6.92 3.03
C PHE A 313 5.66 -7.29 3.07
N LEU A 314 6.04 -8.29 2.28
CA LEU A 314 7.43 -8.65 2.00
C LEU A 314 7.88 -8.09 0.64
N GLU A 315 6.95 -7.93 -0.29
CA GLU A 315 7.20 -7.33 -1.60
C GLU A 315 5.98 -6.52 -2.05
N ILE A 316 6.23 -5.35 -2.64
CA ILE A 316 5.26 -4.56 -3.39
C ILE A 316 5.88 -4.19 -4.74
N ARG A 317 5.15 -4.48 -5.82
CA ARG A 317 5.55 -4.16 -7.18
C ARG A 317 4.43 -3.52 -7.98
N GLY A 318 4.73 -2.38 -8.57
CA GLY A 318 3.82 -1.66 -9.47
C GLY A 318 3.33 -2.52 -10.62
N THR A 319 2.08 -2.28 -11.02
CA THR A 319 1.58 -2.74 -12.32
C THR A 319 1.05 -1.56 -13.11
N THR A 320 0.77 -1.79 -14.38
CA THR A 320 0.21 -0.83 -15.33
C THR A 320 -1.31 -0.68 -15.19
N THR A 321 -1.82 -0.73 -13.95
CA THR A 321 -3.25 -0.71 -13.68
C THR A 321 -3.52 0.08 -12.43
N PHE A 322 -4.45 1.01 -12.53
CA PHE A 322 -5.00 1.78 -11.44
C PHE A 322 -6.48 1.42 -11.25
N GLN A 323 -6.93 1.28 -10.00
CA GLN A 323 -8.32 0.93 -9.69
C GLN A 323 -8.77 1.59 -8.39
N ALA A 324 -9.97 2.16 -8.37
CA ALA A 324 -10.54 2.78 -7.17
C ALA A 324 -9.60 3.83 -6.54
N ASP A 325 -9.10 3.58 -5.33
CA ASP A 325 -8.36 4.54 -4.52
C ASP A 325 -6.83 4.35 -4.60
N GLY A 326 -6.34 3.58 -5.56
CA GLY A 326 -4.90 3.37 -5.68
C GLY A 326 -4.42 2.50 -6.85
N PRO A 327 -3.09 2.34 -6.98
CA PRO A 327 -2.50 1.45 -7.97
C PRO A 327 -2.83 -0.01 -7.62
N VAL A 328 -3.06 -0.80 -8.65
CA VAL A 328 -3.05 -2.25 -8.50
C VAL A 328 -1.60 -2.71 -8.52
N VAL A 329 -1.19 -3.43 -7.48
CA VAL A 329 0.19 -3.89 -7.29
C VAL A 329 0.23 -5.40 -7.17
N LYS A 330 1.34 -6.01 -7.60
CA LYS A 330 1.68 -7.38 -7.22
C LYS A 330 2.34 -7.32 -5.85
N THR A 331 1.91 -8.17 -4.95
CA THR A 331 2.39 -8.18 -3.57
C THR A 331 2.78 -9.59 -3.15
N MET A 332 3.68 -9.67 -2.18
CA MET A 332 3.90 -10.86 -1.38
C MET A 332 3.61 -10.49 0.07
N LEU A 333 2.76 -11.27 0.72
CA LEU A 333 2.29 -11.06 2.08
C LEU A 333 2.66 -12.25 2.95
N ARG A 334 3.28 -12.01 4.10
CA ARG A 334 3.43 -13.00 5.17
C ARG A 334 2.29 -12.86 6.15
N ILE A 335 1.42 -13.86 6.24
CA ILE A 335 0.29 -13.88 7.17
C ILE A 335 0.70 -14.64 8.42
N ARG A 336 0.48 -14.04 9.60
CA ARG A 336 0.72 -14.66 10.91
C ARG A 336 -0.62 -15.10 11.51
N PRO A 337 -0.93 -16.40 11.52
CA PRO A 337 -2.17 -16.91 12.11
C PRO A 337 -2.32 -16.53 13.59
N GLU A 338 -3.53 -16.14 14.00
CA GLU A 338 -3.80 -15.81 15.41
C GLU A 338 -3.73 -17.04 16.34
N ASP A 339 -3.92 -18.24 15.79
CA ASP A 339 -3.90 -19.51 16.54
C ASP A 339 -2.48 -20.04 16.82
N GLY A 340 -1.44 -19.23 16.59
CA GLY A 340 -0.05 -19.60 16.84
C GLY A 340 0.54 -20.56 15.81
N GLY A 341 -0.18 -20.82 14.72
CA GLY A 341 0.35 -21.57 13.58
C GLY A 341 1.53 -20.87 12.92
N ALA A 342 2.35 -21.63 12.18
CA ALA A 342 3.47 -21.08 11.43
C ALA A 342 2.99 -19.99 10.44
N PRO A 343 3.72 -18.87 10.31
CA PRO A 343 3.46 -17.91 9.26
C PRO A 343 3.54 -18.54 7.88
N PHE A 344 2.80 -18.00 6.92
CA PHE A 344 2.82 -18.46 5.53
C PHE A 344 2.75 -17.30 4.56
N ASP A 345 3.34 -17.49 3.38
CA ASP A 345 3.48 -16.46 2.37
C ASP A 345 2.49 -16.66 1.22
N VAL A 346 1.93 -15.54 0.73
CA VAL A 346 0.95 -15.51 -0.37
C VAL A 346 1.33 -14.41 -1.34
N ARG A 347 1.34 -14.70 -2.66
CA ARG A 347 1.38 -13.66 -3.69
C ARG A 347 -0.01 -13.27 -4.12
N ARG A 348 -0.27 -11.96 -4.19
CA ARG A 348 -1.58 -11.44 -4.60
C ARG A 348 -1.44 -10.15 -5.38
N LYS A 349 -2.26 -10.01 -6.44
CA LYS A 349 -2.50 -8.72 -7.08
C LYS A 349 -3.64 -8.02 -6.32
N LEU A 350 -3.41 -6.82 -5.80
CA LEU A 350 -4.41 -6.06 -5.03
C LEU A 350 -4.23 -4.56 -5.22
N THR A 351 -5.32 -3.82 -5.06
CA THR A 351 -5.31 -2.34 -5.01
C THR A 351 -4.85 -1.91 -3.62
N VAL A 352 -3.77 -1.14 -3.54
CA VAL A 352 -3.30 -0.54 -2.28
C VAL A 352 -3.71 0.92 -2.24
N PRO A 353 -4.46 1.37 -1.21
CA PRO A 353 -4.84 2.77 -1.04
C PRO A 353 -3.65 3.72 -1.01
N MET A 354 -3.79 4.89 -1.63
CA MET A 354 -2.72 5.90 -1.66
C MET A 354 -2.36 6.43 -0.27
N ASN A 355 -3.35 6.58 0.62
CA ASN A 355 -3.07 6.99 2.00
C ASN A 355 -2.21 5.98 2.78
N TYR A 356 -2.37 4.67 2.52
CA TYR A 356 -1.46 3.65 3.05
C TYR A 356 -0.07 3.72 2.42
N LEU A 357 0.00 3.87 1.09
CA LEU A 357 1.29 3.99 0.37
C LEU A 357 2.12 5.16 0.87
N ALA A 358 1.45 6.25 1.25
CA ALA A 358 2.06 7.42 1.86
C ALA A 358 2.63 7.15 3.26
N LEU A 359 2.32 6.03 3.92
CA LEU A 359 2.84 5.68 5.24
C LEU A 359 3.71 4.43 5.25
N LEU A 360 4.14 3.94 4.08
CA LEU A 360 5.03 2.77 4.01
C LEU A 360 6.31 2.97 4.83
N HIS A 361 6.85 4.18 4.95
CA HIS A 361 8.03 4.44 5.79
C HIS A 361 7.81 4.13 7.29
N ARG A 362 6.56 4.14 7.77
CA ARG A 362 6.22 3.84 9.17
C ARG A 362 5.97 2.37 9.42
N THR A 363 5.20 1.73 8.53
CA THR A 363 4.84 0.32 8.72
C THR A 363 4.62 -0.39 7.38
N LYS A 364 4.98 -1.67 7.38
CA LYS A 364 4.65 -2.63 6.31
C LYS A 364 3.62 -3.67 6.77
N GLU A 365 3.14 -3.52 8.01
CA GLU A 365 2.11 -4.39 8.59
C GLU A 365 0.73 -3.97 8.06
N VAL A 366 -0.15 -4.97 7.93
CA VAL A 366 -1.55 -4.81 7.57
C VAL A 366 -2.42 -5.67 8.45
N VAL A 367 -3.65 -5.21 8.67
CA VAL A 367 -4.68 -5.94 9.40
C VAL A 367 -5.48 -6.78 8.42
N VAL A 368 -5.58 -8.08 8.70
CA VAL A 368 -6.29 -9.03 7.84
C VAL A 368 -7.47 -9.64 8.59
N ARG A 369 -8.64 -9.61 7.95
CA ARG A 369 -9.83 -10.33 8.41
C ARG A 369 -9.77 -11.77 7.94
N VAL A 370 -9.77 -12.68 8.90
CA VAL A 370 -9.82 -14.12 8.67
C VAL A 370 -11.27 -14.59 8.68
N SER A 371 -11.66 -15.37 7.67
CA SER A 371 -13.00 -15.95 7.63
C SER A 371 -13.19 -16.99 8.74
N PRO A 372 -14.45 -17.24 9.17
CA PRO A 372 -14.78 -18.26 10.17
C PRO A 372 -14.20 -19.65 9.90
N ASN A 373 -14.14 -20.04 8.62
CA ASN A 373 -13.58 -21.31 8.19
C ASN A 373 -12.04 -21.30 8.03
N ARG A 374 -11.37 -20.18 8.37
CA ARG A 374 -9.92 -19.95 8.29
C ARG A 374 -9.28 -20.23 6.92
N ARG A 375 -10.09 -20.18 5.86
CA ARG A 375 -9.66 -20.47 4.48
C ARG A 375 -9.50 -19.23 3.62
N SER A 376 -10.02 -18.10 4.06
CA SER A 376 -9.96 -16.85 3.32
C SER A 376 -9.60 -15.65 4.20
N TYR A 377 -8.89 -14.73 3.58
CA TYR A 377 -8.24 -13.59 4.20
C TYR A 377 -8.54 -12.36 3.36
N ASP A 378 -8.96 -11.27 4.00
CA ASP A 378 -9.31 -10.02 3.35
C ASP A 378 -8.60 -8.88 4.10
N ILE A 379 -7.83 -8.02 3.43
CA ILE A 379 -7.19 -6.86 4.08
C ILE A 379 -8.28 -5.89 4.53
N ASP A 380 -8.17 -5.40 5.75
CA ASP A 380 -9.05 -4.41 6.36
C ASP A 380 -8.35 -3.05 6.30
N TRP A 381 -8.67 -2.25 5.28
CA TRP A 381 -7.97 -0.98 5.04
C TRP A 381 -8.27 0.06 6.12
N GLU A 382 -9.51 0.16 6.61
CA GLU A 382 -9.90 0.97 7.78
C GLU A 382 -8.92 0.74 8.96
N ARG A 383 -8.75 -0.53 9.38
CA ARG A 383 -7.88 -0.87 10.51
C ARG A 383 -6.39 -0.78 10.18
N THR A 384 -6.02 -1.13 8.96
CA THR A 384 -4.64 -1.04 8.47
C THR A 384 -4.16 0.40 8.44
N ASN A 385 -5.01 1.33 7.99
CA ASN A 385 -4.72 2.75 7.95
C ASN A 385 -4.64 3.34 9.36
N LEU A 386 -5.52 2.95 10.28
CA LEU A 386 -5.38 3.37 11.68
C LEU A 386 -4.07 2.86 12.30
N LEU A 387 -3.71 1.59 12.02
CA LEU A 387 -2.44 0.99 12.47
C LEU A 387 -1.21 1.71 11.90
N ALA A 388 -1.28 2.16 10.64
CA ALA A 388 -0.23 2.94 10.00
C ALA A 388 -0.13 4.38 10.53
N GLY A 389 -1.16 4.87 11.23
CA GLY A 389 -1.25 6.23 11.75
C GLY A 389 -1.91 7.23 10.78
N VAL A 390 -2.78 6.76 9.88
CA VAL A 390 -3.71 7.61 9.12
C VAL A 390 -4.81 8.07 10.09
N GLY A 391 -4.93 9.39 10.28
CA GLY A 391 -5.82 9.98 11.27
C GLY A 391 -5.48 9.62 12.73
N PRO A 392 -6.22 10.19 13.69
CA PRO A 392 -5.98 9.96 15.11
C PRO A 392 -6.67 8.67 15.58
N ALA A 393 -5.97 7.88 16.40
CA ALA A 393 -6.53 6.77 17.15
C ALA A 393 -6.74 7.22 18.61
N VAL A 394 -7.98 7.52 18.99
CA VAL A 394 -8.31 8.08 20.32
C VAL A 394 -9.29 7.18 21.03
N VAL A 395 -9.08 6.93 22.32
CA VAL A 395 -10.02 6.24 23.21
C VAL A 395 -10.50 7.24 24.25
N ILE A 396 -11.81 7.39 24.39
CA ILE A 396 -12.44 8.24 25.41
C ILE A 396 -12.98 7.33 26.52
N GLY A 397 -12.45 7.49 27.74
CA GLY A 397 -12.84 6.75 28.91
C GLY A 397 -14.25 7.10 29.42
N PRO A 398 -14.84 6.27 30.30
CA PRO A 398 -16.12 6.57 30.93
C PRO A 398 -16.13 7.89 31.72
N ASP A 399 -14.97 8.30 32.24
CA ASP A 399 -14.72 9.57 32.93
C ASP A 399 -14.50 10.76 31.98
N GLY A 400 -14.50 10.53 30.67
CA GLY A 400 -14.24 11.54 29.64
C GLY A 400 -12.77 11.80 29.35
N GLN A 401 -11.84 11.11 30.02
CA GLN A 401 -10.41 11.24 29.71
C GLN A 401 -10.10 10.66 28.34
N GLN A 402 -9.20 11.31 27.60
CA GLN A 402 -8.79 10.86 26.27
C GLN A 402 -7.41 10.26 26.32
N VAL A 403 -7.26 9.08 25.72
CA VAL A 403 -5.97 8.40 25.52
C VAL A 403 -5.72 8.27 24.01
N THR A 404 -4.61 8.81 23.53
CA THR A 404 -4.20 8.69 22.13
C THR A 404 -3.32 7.46 21.94
N LEU A 405 -3.76 6.55 21.06
CA LEU A 405 -3.05 5.34 20.65
C LEU A 405 -2.37 5.48 19.27
N THR A 406 -2.39 6.67 18.66
CA THR A 406 -1.77 6.93 17.36
C THR A 406 -0.29 6.56 17.39
N GLY A 407 0.16 5.71 16.47
CA GLY A 407 1.54 5.22 16.41
C GLY A 407 1.87 4.10 17.41
N GLN A 408 0.95 3.73 18.32
CA GLN A 408 1.15 2.65 19.28
C GLN A 408 0.57 1.34 18.75
N ALA A 409 1.35 0.64 17.92
CA ALA A 409 0.89 -0.53 17.16
C ALA A 409 0.35 -1.68 18.04
N ASP A 410 0.98 -1.96 19.18
CA ASP A 410 0.60 -3.08 20.05
C ASP A 410 -0.67 -2.81 20.87
N PRO A 411 -0.79 -1.68 21.60
CA PRO A 411 -2.06 -1.29 22.24
C PRO A 411 -3.21 -1.23 21.24
N LEU A 412 -3.00 -0.59 20.09
CA LEU A 412 -4.04 -0.41 19.07
C LEU A 412 -4.52 -1.75 18.51
N TRP A 413 -3.60 -2.66 18.22
CA TRP A 413 -3.92 -4.02 17.78
C TRP A 413 -4.71 -4.81 18.84
N ALA A 414 -4.30 -4.73 20.09
CA ALA A 414 -4.98 -5.42 21.19
C ALA A 414 -6.42 -4.93 21.35
N VAL A 415 -6.65 -3.61 21.26
CA VAL A 415 -8.00 -3.02 21.27
C VAL A 415 -8.81 -3.50 20.07
N MET A 416 -8.27 -3.47 18.85
CA MET A 416 -8.99 -3.95 17.65
C MET A 416 -9.45 -5.40 17.77
N LYS A 417 -8.59 -6.31 18.27
CA LYS A 417 -8.97 -7.71 18.52
C LYS A 417 -10.09 -7.83 19.55
N LEU A 418 -10.03 -7.03 20.61
CA LEU A 418 -11.02 -7.02 21.68
C LEU A 418 -12.40 -6.59 21.19
N LEU A 419 -12.45 -5.55 20.36
CA LEU A 419 -13.70 -5.10 19.72
C LEU A 419 -14.30 -6.21 18.83
N VAL A 420 -13.46 -6.91 18.05
CA VAL A 420 -13.91 -8.04 17.23
C VAL A 420 -14.44 -9.19 18.09
N ALA A 421 -13.73 -9.57 19.16
CA ALA A 421 -14.17 -10.62 20.08
C ALA A 421 -15.53 -10.29 20.73
N ASN A 422 -15.79 -9.02 20.99
CA ASN A 422 -17.06 -8.54 21.55
C ASN A 422 -18.11 -8.17 20.49
N ALA A 423 -17.83 -8.40 19.19
CA ALA A 423 -18.67 -8.02 18.07
C ALA A 423 -19.09 -6.53 18.08
N VAL A 424 -18.20 -5.65 18.55
CA VAL A 424 -18.36 -4.20 18.62
C VAL A 424 -17.79 -3.59 17.34
N SER A 425 -18.59 -2.75 16.68
CA SER A 425 -18.22 -2.07 15.46
C SER A 425 -17.97 -0.60 15.79
N ASN A 426 -16.80 -0.06 15.42
CA ASN A 426 -16.51 1.36 15.57
C ASN A 426 -15.90 1.91 14.26
N PRO A 427 -16.71 2.45 13.33
CA PRO A 427 -16.23 2.95 12.04
C PRO A 427 -15.59 4.35 12.15
N SER A 428 -14.95 4.65 13.27
CA SER A 428 -14.28 5.92 13.58
C SER A 428 -12.88 5.64 14.13
N GLY A 429 -11.97 6.62 13.99
CA GLY A 429 -10.68 6.64 14.69
C GLY A 429 -10.81 6.98 16.18
N THR A 430 -11.97 7.50 16.60
CA THR A 430 -12.30 7.74 18.01
C THR A 430 -13.20 6.63 18.55
N LEU A 431 -12.81 6.01 19.66
CA LEU A 431 -13.56 4.99 20.38
C LEU A 431 -14.07 5.59 21.70
N ASP A 432 -15.36 5.94 21.74
CA ASP A 432 -16.00 6.41 22.96
C ASP A 432 -16.56 5.24 23.78
N LEU A 433 -15.92 4.96 24.92
CA LEU A 433 -16.30 3.82 25.76
C LEU A 433 -17.64 4.01 26.47
N ARG A 434 -18.16 5.24 26.54
CA ARG A 434 -19.50 5.54 27.09
C ARG A 434 -20.62 5.02 26.19
N GLU A 435 -20.34 4.82 24.91
CA GLU A 435 -21.28 4.27 23.93
C GLU A 435 -21.31 2.73 23.93
N HIS A 436 -20.54 2.09 24.82
CA HIS A 436 -20.34 0.65 24.85
C HIS A 436 -20.68 0.05 26.21
N ARG A 437 -20.81 -1.28 26.23
CA ARG A 437 -21.14 -2.02 27.46
C ARG A 437 -20.01 -1.87 28.49
N PRO A 438 -20.32 -1.74 29.80
CA PRO A 438 -19.30 -1.57 30.84
C PRO A 438 -18.18 -2.60 30.80
N GLU A 439 -18.49 -3.87 30.51
CA GLU A 439 -17.47 -4.94 30.49
C GLU A 439 -16.48 -4.77 29.34
N VAL A 440 -16.92 -4.19 28.22
CA VAL A 440 -16.03 -3.87 27.08
C VAL A 440 -15.15 -2.67 27.43
N ALA A 441 -15.74 -1.65 28.08
CA ALA A 441 -15.00 -0.47 28.51
C ALA A 441 -13.87 -0.84 29.48
N GLU A 442 -14.17 -1.64 30.50
CA GLU A 442 -13.17 -2.14 31.46
C GLU A 442 -12.05 -2.90 30.75
N GLN A 443 -12.40 -3.85 29.87
CA GLN A 443 -11.44 -4.63 29.09
C GLN A 443 -10.51 -3.77 28.21
N VAL A 444 -11.04 -2.73 27.56
CA VAL A 444 -10.23 -1.81 26.74
C VAL A 444 -9.27 -1.02 27.62
N LEU A 445 -9.73 -0.43 28.72
CA LEU A 445 -8.88 0.32 29.65
C LEU A 445 -7.79 -0.56 30.26
N ASP A 446 -8.12 -1.82 30.53
CA ASP A 446 -7.19 -2.83 31.01
C ASP A 446 -6.07 -3.12 30.03
N VAL A 447 -6.40 -3.24 28.74
CA VAL A 447 -5.41 -3.39 27.67
C VAL A 447 -4.50 -2.17 27.63
N ILE A 448 -5.07 -0.96 27.60
CA ILE A 448 -4.32 0.29 27.55
C ILE A 448 -3.32 0.38 28.72
N ARG A 449 -3.75 0.06 29.95
CA ARG A 449 -2.89 0.07 31.14
C ARG A 449 -1.76 -0.97 31.11
N ARG A 450 -1.92 -2.07 30.38
CA ARG A 450 -0.93 -3.16 30.32
C ARG A 450 0.10 -2.96 29.21
N THR A 451 -0.24 -2.17 28.19
CA THR A 451 0.57 -2.02 26.98
C THR A 451 1.11 -0.60 26.78
N GLY A 452 0.56 0.39 27.49
CA GLY A 452 1.13 1.73 27.63
C GLY A 452 1.90 1.83 28.93
#